data_AF-A0A087T7W6-F1
#
_entry.id   AF-A0A087T7W6-F1
#
_cell.length_a   1.000
_cell.length_b   1.000
_cell.length_c   1.000
_cell.angle_alpha   90.00
_cell.angle_beta   90.00
_cell.angle_gamma   90.00
#
_symmetry.space_group_name_H-M   'P 1'
#
loop_
_entity.id
_entity.type
_entity.pdbx_description
1 polymer ?
#
loop_
_entity_poly.entity_id
_entity_poly.type
_entity_poly.pdbx_seq_one_letter_code
_entity_poly.pdbx_strand_id
1 'polypeptide(L)'
;MPDREIDAPDELETFTDDDFKVVLNCYVPEVLPVDLAVKVLLCLIHLQSLTAVQPLLEALILENPEDFGDLYLDVAEAFMEIKEYEFAKTLLSKLLKTDNYNL
;
A
#
# COMPACT_ATOMS: atom_id res chain seq x y z
N MET A 1 -10.97 -18.93 14.01
CA MET A 1 -11.62 -18.45 15.24
C MET A 1 -12.68 -17.45 14.83
N PRO A 2 -13.81 -17.33 15.55
CA PRO A 2 -14.82 -16.33 15.23
C PRO A 2 -14.24 -14.92 15.37
N ASP A 3 -14.76 -14.03 14.54
CA ASP A 3 -14.37 -12.62 14.43
C ASP A 3 -14.59 -11.85 15.73
N ARG A 4 -13.56 -11.17 16.26
CA ARG A 4 -13.73 -10.20 17.35
C ARG A 4 -14.26 -8.89 16.75
N GLU A 5 -15.52 -8.58 17.02
CA GLU A 5 -16.10 -7.26 16.75
C GLU A 5 -15.75 -6.33 17.92
N ILE A 6 -15.46 -5.06 17.62
CA ILE A 6 -15.24 -4.03 18.64
C ILE A 6 -16.60 -3.36 18.87
N ASP A 7 -17.21 -3.61 20.01
CA ASP A 7 -18.54 -3.10 20.36
C ASP A 7 -18.49 -1.88 21.29
N ALA A 8 -17.33 -1.62 21.92
CA ALA A 8 -17.17 -0.51 22.84
C ALA A 8 -15.75 0.12 22.78
N PRO A 9 -15.59 1.43 23.08
CA PRO A 9 -14.31 2.12 22.97
C PRO A 9 -13.20 1.58 23.89
N ASP A 10 -13.56 1.00 25.03
CA ASP A 10 -12.64 0.38 25.99
C ASP A 10 -12.00 -0.92 25.44
N GLU A 11 -12.61 -1.56 24.47
CA GLU A 11 -12.05 -2.75 23.83
C GLU A 11 -10.82 -2.41 22.96
N LEU A 12 -10.73 -1.17 22.45
CA LEU A 12 -9.54 -0.67 21.74
C LEU A 12 -8.29 -0.66 22.63
N GLU A 13 -8.42 -0.52 23.95
CA GLU A 13 -7.26 -0.54 24.86
C GLU A 13 -6.54 -1.89 24.88
N THR A 14 -7.25 -2.95 24.46
CA THR A 14 -6.72 -4.32 24.41
C THR A 14 -6.53 -4.84 22.99
N PHE A 15 -6.79 -4.01 21.98
CA PHE A 15 -6.66 -4.38 20.59
C PHE A 15 -5.18 -4.39 20.21
N THR A 16 -4.69 -5.51 19.68
CA THR A 16 -3.30 -5.67 19.25
C THR A 16 -3.21 -5.91 17.75
N ASP A 17 -1.98 -5.95 17.24
CA ASP A 17 -1.73 -6.26 15.82
C ASP A 17 -2.27 -7.64 15.42
N ASP A 18 -2.34 -8.59 16.36
CA ASP A 18 -2.89 -9.93 16.13
C ASP A 18 -4.42 -9.94 15.94
N ASP A 19 -5.11 -8.89 16.37
CA ASP A 19 -6.55 -8.72 16.16
C ASP A 19 -6.86 -8.16 14.76
N PHE A 20 -5.87 -7.59 14.04
CA PHE A 20 -6.07 -7.14 12.67
C PHE A 20 -6.28 -8.32 11.72
N LYS A 21 -7.36 -8.23 10.94
CA LYS A 21 -7.68 -9.22 9.93
C LYS A 21 -7.05 -8.83 8.60
N VAL A 22 -6.66 -9.86 7.85
CA VAL A 22 -6.24 -9.70 6.47
C VAL A 22 -7.41 -9.13 5.67
N VAL A 23 -7.18 -7.96 5.05
CA VAL A 23 -8.13 -7.35 4.14
C VAL A 23 -8.06 -8.09 2.81
N LEU A 24 -9.17 -8.74 2.42
CA LEU A 24 -9.24 -9.50 1.18
C LEU A 24 -9.57 -8.63 -0.04
N ASN A 25 -10.33 -7.56 0.16
CA ASN A 25 -10.73 -6.63 -0.89
C ASN A 25 -10.89 -5.22 -0.32
N CYS A 26 -10.46 -4.22 -1.07
CA CYS A 26 -10.62 -2.82 -0.76
C CYS A 26 -11.02 -2.07 -2.04
N TYR A 27 -12.19 -1.44 -2.04
CA TYR A 27 -12.62 -0.62 -3.16
C TYR A 27 -12.20 0.84 -2.93
N VAL A 28 -11.32 1.34 -3.78
CA VAL A 28 -10.93 2.75 -3.82
C VAL A 28 -11.57 3.40 -5.05
N PRO A 29 -12.37 4.46 -4.88
CA PRO A 29 -12.99 5.15 -6.01
C PRO A 29 -11.95 5.78 -6.95
N GLU A 30 -12.17 5.69 -8.26
CA GLU A 30 -11.29 6.30 -9.29
C GLU A 30 -11.21 7.84 -9.19
N VAL A 31 -12.20 8.47 -8.55
CA VAL A 31 -12.21 9.93 -8.33
C VAL A 31 -11.25 10.37 -7.22
N LEU A 32 -10.67 9.43 -6.48
CA LEU A 32 -9.77 9.74 -5.39
C LEU A 32 -8.40 10.15 -5.95
N PRO A 33 -7.83 11.30 -5.52
CA PRO A 33 -6.48 11.70 -5.90
C PRO A 33 -5.45 10.61 -5.61
N VAL A 34 -4.46 10.46 -6.50
CA VAL A 34 -3.42 9.43 -6.41
C VAL A 34 -2.68 9.45 -5.08
N ASP A 35 -2.37 10.63 -4.54
CA ASP A 35 -1.73 10.78 -3.23
C ASP A 35 -2.50 10.05 -2.13
N LEU A 36 -3.83 10.17 -2.11
CA LEU A 36 -4.69 9.54 -1.12
C LEU A 36 -4.85 8.04 -1.39
N ALA A 37 -4.96 7.63 -2.66
CA ALA A 37 -5.00 6.22 -3.03
C ALA A 37 -3.71 5.50 -2.60
N VAL A 38 -2.55 6.15 -2.75
CA VAL A 38 -1.26 5.65 -2.29
C VAL A 38 -1.22 5.54 -0.77
N LYS A 39 -1.79 6.49 -0.01
CA LYS A 39 -1.88 6.32 1.46
C LYS A 39 -2.71 5.09 1.86
N VAL A 40 -3.79 4.77 1.14
CA VAL A 40 -4.56 3.52 1.36
C VAL A 40 -3.71 2.30 1.03
N LEU A 41 -2.99 2.32 -0.10
CA LEU A 41 -2.08 1.26 -0.51
C LEU A 41 -1.00 0.99 0.55
N LEU A 42 -0.36 2.03 1.09
CA LEU A 42 0.65 1.89 2.15
C LEU A 42 0.06 1.23 3.41
N CYS A 43 -1.14 1.64 3.85
CA CYS A 43 -1.81 0.99 4.96
C CYS A 43 -2.02 -0.51 4.71
N LEU A 44 -2.46 -0.90 3.51
CA LEU A 44 -2.68 -2.30 3.16
C LEU A 44 -1.37 -3.11 3.11
N ILE A 45 -0.27 -2.50 2.67
CA ILE A 45 1.07 -3.11 2.69
C ILE A 45 1.50 -3.39 4.14
N HIS A 46 1.40 -2.41 5.04
CA HIS A 46 1.78 -2.60 6.45
C HIS A 46 0.87 -3.58 7.18
N LEU A 47 -0.40 -3.68 6.79
CA LEU A 47 -1.33 -4.73 7.24
C LEU A 47 -1.10 -6.09 6.57
N GLN A 48 -0.05 -6.23 5.73
CA GLN A 48 0.30 -7.44 4.97
C GLN A 48 -0.87 -8.03 4.18
N SER A 49 -1.80 -7.17 3.75
CA SER A 49 -3.02 -7.53 3.04
C SER A 49 -2.81 -7.52 1.53
N LEU A 50 -1.86 -8.34 1.06
CA LEU A 50 -1.32 -8.29 -0.30
C LEU A 50 -2.37 -8.52 -1.40
N THR A 51 -3.44 -9.27 -1.11
CA THR A 51 -4.55 -9.46 -2.07
C THR A 51 -5.29 -8.14 -2.34
N ALA A 52 -5.50 -7.30 -1.33
CA ALA A 52 -6.14 -6.00 -1.49
C ALA A 52 -5.19 -4.92 -2.03
N VAL A 53 -3.88 -5.13 -1.92
CA VAL A 53 -2.84 -4.24 -2.47
C VAL A 53 -2.82 -4.22 -3.99
N GLN A 54 -3.03 -5.39 -4.62
CA GLN A 54 -2.74 -5.59 -6.03
C GLN A 54 -3.45 -4.62 -6.99
N PRO A 55 -4.77 -4.35 -6.87
CA PRO A 55 -5.45 -3.41 -7.77
C PRO A 55 -4.93 -1.97 -7.66
N LEU A 56 -4.55 -1.54 -6.45
CA LEU A 56 -4.02 -0.20 -6.21
C LEU A 56 -2.58 -0.05 -6.72
N LEU A 57 -1.79 -1.11 -6.57
CA LEU A 57 -0.44 -1.15 -7.13
C LEU A 57 -0.47 -1.09 -8.66
N GLU A 58 -1.38 -1.83 -9.29
CA GLU A 58 -1.57 -1.79 -10.75
C GLU A 58 -1.99 -0.39 -11.22
N ALA A 59 -2.88 0.29 -10.49
CA ALA A 59 -3.27 1.68 -10.77
C ALA A 59 -2.06 2.62 -10.67
N LEU A 60 -1.25 2.54 -9.60
CA LEU A 60 -0.04 3.36 -9.46
C LEU A 60 0.96 3.10 -10.59
N ILE A 61 1.14 1.84 -11.01
CA ILE A 61 2.06 1.49 -12.10
C ILE A 61 1.60 2.08 -13.45
N LEU A 62 0.31 2.41 -13.63
CA LEU A 62 -0.16 3.09 -14.84
C LEU A 62 0.16 4.58 -14.85
N GLU A 63 0.37 5.19 -13.68
CA GLU A 63 0.76 6.59 -13.56
C GLU A 63 2.16 6.85 -14.09
N ASN A 64 2.42 8.10 -14.50
CA ASN A 64 3.72 8.50 -15.00
C ASN A 64 4.73 8.62 -13.84
N PRO A 65 5.79 7.79 -13.80
CA PRO A 65 6.81 7.87 -12.75
C PRO A 65 7.61 9.19 -12.77
N GLU A 66 7.58 9.98 -13.84
CA GLU A 66 8.17 11.33 -13.84
C GLU A 66 7.34 12.34 -13.05
N ASP A 67 6.02 12.15 -12.99
CA ASP A 67 5.10 13.05 -12.30
C ASP A 67 4.92 12.65 -10.82
N PHE A 68 5.02 11.35 -10.52
CA PHE A 68 4.71 10.77 -9.20
C PHE A 68 5.86 9.92 -8.63
N GLY A 69 7.10 10.30 -8.94
CA GLY A 69 8.27 9.49 -8.63
C GLY A 69 8.49 9.24 -7.12
N ASP A 70 8.12 10.21 -6.29
CA ASP A 70 8.12 10.11 -4.83
C ASP A 70 7.12 9.05 -4.34
N LEU A 71 5.92 8.99 -4.90
CA LEU A 71 4.91 7.99 -4.54
C LEU A 71 5.37 6.57 -4.88
N TYR A 72 6.06 6.39 -6.01
CA TYR A 72 6.66 5.10 -6.37
C TYR A 72 7.75 4.70 -5.36
N LEU A 73 8.55 5.65 -4.88
CA LEU A 73 9.60 5.41 -3.89
C LEU A 73 8.99 5.06 -2.53
N ASP A 74 8.02 5.83 -2.03
CA ASP A 74 7.28 5.56 -0.78
C ASP A 74 6.73 4.12 -0.75
N VAL A 75 6.10 3.68 -1.85
CA VAL A 75 5.52 2.34 -1.94
C VAL A 75 6.59 1.26 -2.04
N ALA A 76 7.68 1.50 -2.77
CA ALA A 76 8.80 0.57 -2.82
C ALA A 76 9.45 0.38 -1.44
N GLU A 77 9.60 1.47 -0.67
CA GLU A 77 10.11 1.43 0.70
C GLU A 77 9.22 0.60 1.62
N ALA A 78 7.90 0.82 1.58
CA ALA A 78 6.96 0.02 2.37
C ALA A 78 7.04 -1.48 2.05
N PHE A 79 7.18 -1.86 0.77
CA PHE A 79 7.41 -3.26 0.40
C PHE A 79 8.76 -3.80 0.92
N MET A 80 9.82 -2.99 0.90
CA MET A 80 11.11 -3.40 1.46
C MET A 80 11.05 -3.65 2.97
N GLU A 81 10.29 -2.83 3.71
CA GLU A 81 10.10 -3.00 5.16
C GLU A 81 9.44 -4.33 5.52
N ILE A 82 8.47 -4.78 4.72
CA ILE A 82 7.80 -6.08 4.90
C ILE A 82 8.51 -7.23 4.16
N LYS A 83 9.68 -6.99 3.56
CA LYS A 83 10.52 -7.96 2.83
C LYS A 83 9.94 -8.50 1.52
N GLU A 84 8.99 -7.77 0.94
CA GLU A 84 8.37 -8.04 -0.35
C GLU A 84 9.20 -7.43 -1.51
N TYR A 85 10.44 -7.89 -1.63
CA TYR A 85 11.45 -7.24 -2.48
C TYR A 85 11.15 -7.26 -3.99
N GLU A 86 10.41 -8.27 -4.49
CA GLU A 86 10.08 -8.35 -5.92
C GLU A 86 9.09 -7.25 -6.34
N PHE A 87 8.17 -6.87 -5.45
CA PHE A 87 7.27 -5.73 -5.67
C PHE A 87 8.05 -4.42 -5.67
N ALA A 88 8.91 -4.20 -4.66
CA ALA A 88 9.77 -3.02 -4.58
C ALA A 88 10.67 -2.88 -5.84
N LYS A 89 11.28 -3.99 -6.26
CA LYS A 89 12.15 -4.01 -7.45
C LYS A 89 11.42 -3.60 -8.71
N THR A 90 10.15 -4.00 -8.88
CA THR A 90 9.34 -3.61 -10.04
C THR A 90 9.17 -2.09 -10.11
N LEU A 91 8.82 -1.47 -8.98
CA LEU A 91 8.64 -0.01 -8.88
C LEU A 91 9.95 0.74 -9.11
N LEU A 92 11.03 0.34 -8.42
CA LEU A 92 12.35 0.96 -8.57
C LEU A 92 12.90 0.81 -10.00
N SER A 93 12.70 -0.34 -10.63
CA SER A 93 13.11 -0.56 -12.03
C SER A 93 12.36 0.34 -13.01
N LYS A 94 11.13 0.76 -12.67
CA LYS A 94 10.35 1.68 -13.49
C LYS A 94 10.83 3.12 -13.29
N LEU A 95 11.14 3.53 -12.05
CA LEU A 95 11.75 4.82 -11.75
C LEU A 95 13.10 5.03 -12.46
N LEU A 96 14.00 4.04 -12.36
CA LEU A 96 15.34 4.12 -12.96
C LEU A 96 15.35 4.18 -14.49
N LYS A 97 14.22 3.89 -15.15
CA LYS A 97 14.07 3.98 -16.60
C LYS A 97 13.53 5.34 -17.07
N THR A 98 13.22 6.25 -16.15
CA THR A 98 12.81 7.61 -16.51
C THR A 98 14.02 8.44 -16.91
N ASP A 99 13.81 9.40 -17.82
CA ASP A 99 14.90 10.20 -18.37
C ASP A 99 15.40 11.26 -17.36
N ASN A 100 14.54 11.59 -16.38
CA ASN A 100 14.74 12.69 -15.43
C ASN A 100 14.91 12.25 -13.97
N TYR A 101 15.17 10.97 -13.68
CA TYR A 101 15.42 10.54 -12.29
C TYR A 101 16.72 11.15 -11.74
N ASN A 102 16.60 12.29 -11.07
CA ASN A 102 17.67 12.89 -10.27
C ASN A 102 17.36 12.65 -8.80
N LEU A 103 18.28 11.95 -8.12
CA LEU A 103 18.38 11.94 -6.65
C LEU A 103 18.89 13.29 -6.13
#